data_AF-A0A7S0L0M3-F1
#
_entry.id   AF-A0A7S0L0M3-F1
#
_cell.length_a   1.000
_cell.length_b   1.000
_cell.length_c   1.000
_cell.angle_alpha   90.00
_cell.angle_beta   90.00
_cell.angle_gamma   90.00
#
_symmetry.space_group_name_H-M   'P 1'
#
loop_
_entity.id
_entity.type
_entity.pdbx_description
1 polymer ?
#
loop_
_entity_poly.entity_id
_entity_poly.type
_entity_poly.pdbx_seq_one_letter_code
_entity_poly.pdbx_strand_id
1 'polypeptide(L)'
;LPLTQDKLFELLTHETEQSLHVNSLTTARVVRFEKGQHERRGRLQITLECGLPGFILEYNISDKWDTPPTSHELDEHGQPEVLLPVEHGQIISVIVKSIDRAALTVEAACKTSDLAAADYGTILQKEAQEAAKRAPPKKQYTQRRIGHPLFKNATFEEALRLLDKAH
;
A
#
# COMPACT_ATOMS: atom_id res chain seq x y z
N LEU A 1 -2.00 27.82 -20.36
CA LEU A 1 -3.03 26.99 -19.69
C LEU A 1 -2.84 27.16 -18.18
N PRO A 2 -3.90 27.39 -17.39
CA PRO A 2 -3.76 27.46 -15.94
C PRO A 2 -3.27 26.10 -15.40
N LEU A 3 -2.34 26.14 -14.44
CA LEU A 3 -1.89 24.95 -13.72
C LEU A 3 -3.06 24.40 -12.91
N THR A 4 -3.39 23.13 -13.15
CA THR A 4 -4.38 22.41 -12.33
C THR A 4 -3.78 22.07 -10.96
N GLN A 5 -4.64 21.90 -9.95
CA GLN A 5 -4.20 21.56 -8.59
C GLN A 5 -3.36 20.28 -8.56
N ASP A 6 -3.75 19.26 -9.33
CA ASP A 6 -3.01 18.01 -9.44
C ASP A 6 -1.61 18.21 -10.01
N LYS A 7 -1.49 19.06 -11.04
CA LYS A 7 -0.19 19.35 -11.65
C LYS A 7 0.70 20.15 -10.72
N LEU A 8 0.13 21.07 -9.94
CA LEU A 8 0.86 21.81 -8.93
C LEU A 8 1.36 20.87 -7.81
N PHE A 9 0.51 19.96 -7.34
CA PHE A 9 0.87 18.95 -6.34
C PHE A 9 2.04 18.08 -6.81
N GLU A 10 1.95 17.54 -8.03
CA GLU A 10 3.02 16.73 -8.64
C GLU A 10 4.34 17.51 -8.75
N LEU A 11 4.28 18.79 -9.11
CA LEU A 11 5.48 19.62 -9.27
C LEU A 11 6.15 19.94 -7.93
N LEU A 12 5.38 20.12 -6.86
CA LEU A 12 5.91 20.50 -5.56
C LEU A 12 6.42 19.30 -4.75
N THR A 13 5.83 18.14 -4.94
CA THR A 13 6.11 16.94 -4.14
C THR A 13 6.91 15.90 -4.92
N HIS A 14 6.96 16.03 -6.24
CA HIS A 14 7.44 15.01 -7.18
C HIS A 14 6.68 13.68 -7.08
N GLU A 15 5.49 13.68 -6.47
CA GLU A 15 4.63 12.51 -6.32
C GLU A 15 3.50 12.50 -7.35
N THR A 16 3.23 11.33 -7.91
CA THR A 16 2.09 11.07 -8.80
C THR A 16 0.97 10.35 -8.04
N GLU A 17 -0.22 10.24 -8.64
CA GLU A 17 -1.30 9.42 -8.08
C GLU A 17 -0.91 7.94 -7.93
N GLN A 18 0.06 7.45 -8.70
CA GLN A 18 0.53 6.07 -8.59
C GLN A 18 1.48 5.87 -7.41
N SER A 19 2.30 6.88 -7.09
CA SER A 19 3.32 6.79 -6.05
C SER A 19 2.80 7.20 -4.67
N LEU A 20 1.92 8.19 -4.60
CA LEU A 20 1.27 8.62 -3.36
C LEU A 20 -0.26 8.64 -3.53
N HIS A 21 -0.92 7.67 -2.90
CA HIS A 21 -2.37 7.50 -2.93
C HIS A 21 -2.89 7.01 -1.58
N VAL A 22 -4.20 7.07 -1.39
CA VAL A 22 -4.84 6.47 -0.22
C VAL A 22 -4.50 4.98 -0.15
N ASN A 23 -4.13 4.51 1.04
CA ASN A 23 -3.60 3.18 1.36
C ASN A 23 -2.16 2.89 0.90
N SER A 24 -1.44 3.86 0.31
CA SER A 24 -0.02 3.67 0.02
C SER A 24 0.82 3.64 1.30
N LEU A 25 1.73 2.69 1.39
CA LEU A 25 2.74 2.62 2.45
C LEU A 25 3.92 3.54 2.10
N THR A 26 4.32 4.38 3.05
CA THR A 26 5.47 5.28 2.92
C THR A 26 6.16 5.47 4.27
N THR A 27 7.19 6.30 4.32
CA THR A 27 7.86 6.69 5.56
C THR A 27 7.59 8.15 5.90
N ALA A 28 7.58 8.45 7.19
CA ALA A 28 7.40 9.79 7.70
C ALA A 28 8.34 10.06 8.87
N ARG A 29 8.85 11.29 8.95
CA ARG A 29 9.59 11.80 10.09
C ARG A 29 8.63 12.37 11.12
N VAL A 30 8.78 11.96 12.37
CA VAL A 30 8.01 12.49 13.51
C VAL A 30 8.47 13.93 13.81
N VAL A 31 7.52 14.86 13.84
CA VAL A 31 7.80 16.28 14.11
C VAL A 31 7.46 16.64 15.54
N ARG A 32 6.24 16.38 16.01
CA ARG A 32 5.86 16.61 17.42
C ARG A 32 4.49 16.03 17.68
N PHE A 33 4.19 15.79 18.95
CA PHE A 33 2.83 15.48 19.36
C PHE A 33 2.09 16.74 19.82
N GLU A 34 0.88 16.94 19.31
CA GLU A 34 -0.04 17.97 19.76
C GLU A 34 -1.15 17.29 20.56
N LYS A 35 -1.08 17.41 21.89
CA LYS A 35 -2.11 16.88 22.79
C LYS A 35 -3.45 17.56 22.48
N GLY A 36 -4.50 16.76 22.40
CA GLY A 36 -5.86 17.26 22.26
C GLY A 36 -6.23 18.18 23.42
N GLN A 37 -6.90 19.30 23.12
CA GLN A 37 -7.48 20.17 24.13
C GLN A 37 -9.01 20.09 24.02
N HIS A 38 -9.68 19.93 25.16
CA HIS A 38 -11.14 19.79 25.23
C HIS A 38 -11.68 18.63 24.34
N GLU A 39 -12.73 18.89 23.57
CA GLU A 39 -13.39 17.92 22.67
C GLU A 39 -12.57 17.61 21.40
N ARG A 40 -11.41 18.26 21.20
CA ARG A 40 -10.54 18.00 20.05
C ARG A 40 -9.53 16.92 20.39
N ARG A 41 -9.50 15.87 19.55
CA ARG A 41 -8.47 14.82 19.60
C ARG A 41 -7.09 15.40 19.33
N GLY A 42 -6.08 14.83 19.98
CA GLY A 42 -4.69 15.12 19.68
C GLY A 42 -4.24 14.49 18.37
N ARG A 43 -3.02 14.83 17.96
CA ARG A 43 -2.42 14.34 16.73
C ARG A 43 -0.90 14.39 16.77
N LEU A 44 -0.28 13.40 16.14
CA LEU A 44 1.16 13.40 15.88
C LEU A 44 1.42 14.10 14.56
N GLN A 45 2.13 15.22 14.60
CA GLN A 45 2.61 15.91 13.41
C GLN A 45 3.77 15.13 12.79
N ILE A 46 3.71 14.95 11.47
CA ILE A 46 4.69 14.21 10.70
C ILE A 46 5.07 14.97 9.42
N THR A 47 6.16 14.56 8.80
CA THR A 47 6.53 15.00 7.45
C THR A 47 6.90 13.77 6.63
N LEU A 48 6.20 13.56 5.51
CA LEU A 48 6.50 12.46 4.60
C LEU A 48 7.88 12.64 3.95
N GLU A 49 8.43 11.56 3.41
CA GLU A 49 9.72 11.58 2.71
C GLU A 49 9.76 12.57 1.53
N CYS A 50 8.63 12.75 0.84
CA CYS A 50 8.46 13.74 -0.23
C CYS A 50 8.33 15.20 0.25
N GLY A 51 8.48 15.45 1.56
CA GLY A 51 8.41 16.78 2.17
C GLY A 51 7.00 17.28 2.48
N LEU A 52 5.96 16.48 2.21
CA LEU A 52 4.59 16.85 2.56
C LEU A 52 4.38 16.82 4.09
N PRO A 53 3.85 17.91 4.69
CA PRO A 53 3.41 17.86 6.07
C PRO A 53 2.16 16.99 6.20
N GLY A 54 1.98 16.41 7.37
CA GLY A 54 0.80 15.62 7.67
C GLY A 54 0.63 15.37 9.15
N PHE A 55 -0.41 14.61 9.48
CA PHE A 55 -0.69 14.24 10.85
C PHE A 55 -1.26 12.83 10.98
N ILE A 56 -1.08 12.24 12.16
CA ILE A 56 -1.69 10.98 12.57
C ILE A 56 -2.58 11.27 13.78
N LEU A 57 -3.87 10.95 13.68
CA LEU A 57 -4.79 11.08 14.81
C LEU A 57 -4.46 10.06 15.90
N GLU A 58 -4.72 10.39 17.17
CA GLU A 58 -4.38 9.56 18.34
C GLU A 58 -4.74 8.07 18.18
N TYR A 59 -5.96 7.77 17.75
CA TYR A 59 -6.46 6.39 17.57
C TYR A 59 -5.84 5.64 16.38
N ASN A 60 -5.05 6.33 15.55
CA ASN A 60 -4.32 5.76 14.41
C ASN A 60 -2.83 5.56 14.72
N ILE A 61 -2.38 5.86 15.94
CA ILE A 61 -0.98 5.70 16.35
C ILE A 61 -0.69 4.26 16.78
N SER A 62 -1.58 3.65 17.57
CA SER A 62 -1.36 2.32 18.16
C SER A 62 -2.65 1.50 18.22
N ASP A 63 -2.53 0.18 18.10
CA ASP A 63 -3.64 -0.75 18.34
C ASP A 63 -3.90 -0.99 19.84
N LYS A 64 -2.98 -0.56 20.71
CA LYS A 64 -3.04 -0.84 22.15
C LYS A 64 -3.93 0.15 22.91
N TRP A 65 -4.21 1.31 22.33
CA TRP A 65 -4.93 2.39 22.98
C TRP A 65 -5.52 3.35 21.93
N ASP A 66 -6.66 3.96 22.25
CA ASP A 66 -7.28 5.00 21.41
C ASP A 66 -6.74 6.40 21.70
N THR A 67 -6.14 6.59 22.88
CA THR A 67 -5.53 7.85 23.32
C THR A 67 -4.21 7.54 24.00
N PRO A 68 -3.13 8.27 23.69
CA PRO A 68 -1.81 8.00 24.25
C PRO A 68 -1.85 7.98 25.78
N PRO A 69 -1.22 6.97 26.42
CA PRO A 69 -1.10 6.96 27.87
C PRO A 69 -0.25 8.14 28.35
N THR A 70 -0.52 8.63 29.55
CA THR A 70 0.28 9.67 30.20
C THR A 70 1.04 9.11 31.40
N SER A 71 2.24 9.63 31.65
CA SER A 71 3.00 9.31 32.87
C SER A 71 2.47 10.10 34.07
N HIS A 72 2.94 9.74 35.27
CA HIS A 72 2.74 10.54 36.48
C HIS A 72 3.73 11.71 36.58
N GLU A 73 4.75 11.73 35.73
CA GLU A 73 5.73 12.80 35.65
C GLU A 73 5.13 13.98 34.87
N LEU A 74 5.52 15.19 35.26
CA LEU A 74 5.05 16.41 34.63
C LEU A 74 6.08 16.89 33.61
N ASP A 75 5.60 17.33 32.45
CA ASP A 75 6.40 17.98 31.43
C ASP A 75 6.84 19.40 31.85
N GLU A 76 7.57 20.08 30.98
CA GLU A 76 8.06 21.45 31.18
C GLU A 76 6.94 22.49 31.42
N HIS A 77 5.69 22.13 31.13
CA HIS A 77 4.50 22.95 31.31
C HIS A 77 3.63 22.50 32.50
N GLY A 78 4.11 21.57 33.32
CA GLY A 78 3.40 21.06 34.49
C GLY A 78 2.23 20.15 34.15
N GLN A 79 2.19 19.56 32.95
CA GLN A 79 1.16 18.62 32.50
C GLN A 79 1.68 17.18 32.51
N PRO A 80 0.83 16.17 32.74
CA PRO A 80 1.25 14.78 32.61
C PRO A 80 1.86 14.50 31.24
N GLU A 81 3.10 14.01 31.25
CA GLU A 81 3.87 13.72 30.04
C GLU A 81 3.18 12.64 29.21
N VAL A 82 3.14 12.82 27.89
CA VAL A 82 2.52 11.85 26.98
C VAL A 82 3.54 10.78 26.58
N LEU A 83 3.22 9.52 26.85
CA LEU A 83 4.08 8.38 26.55
C LEU A 83 3.77 7.86 25.14
N LEU A 84 4.57 8.31 24.17
CA LEU A 84 4.52 7.80 22.81
C LEU A 84 5.61 6.76 22.57
N PRO A 85 5.34 5.73 21.75
CA PRO A 85 6.35 4.75 21.35
C PRO A 85 7.31 5.30 20.28
N VAL A 86 7.33 6.62 20.08
CA VAL A 86 8.09 7.29 19.04
C VAL A 86 8.69 8.60 19.57
N GLU A 87 9.87 8.94 19.08
CA GLU A 87 10.62 10.14 19.46
C GLU A 87 10.59 11.21 18.36
N HIS A 88 10.85 12.46 18.76
CA HIS A 88 11.04 13.55 17.79
C HIS A 88 12.17 13.21 16.80
N GLY A 89 11.92 13.43 15.51
CA GLY A 89 12.89 13.18 14.44
C GLY A 89 12.99 11.71 14.01
N GLN A 90 12.37 10.78 14.72
CA GLN A 90 12.33 9.36 14.35
C GLN A 90 11.61 9.17 13.01
N ILE A 91 12.10 8.24 12.20
CA ILE A 91 11.44 7.84 10.95
C ILE A 91 10.58 6.61 11.24
N ILE A 92 9.31 6.67 10.84
CA ILE A 92 8.32 5.60 11.03
C ILE A 92 7.63 5.26 9.72
N SER A 93 7.20 4.01 9.59
CA SER A 93 6.34 3.58 8.48
C SER A 93 4.91 4.02 8.72
N VAL A 94 4.26 4.55 7.69
CA VAL A 94 2.88 5.05 7.75
C VAL A 94 2.10 4.65 6.51
N ILE A 95 0.78 4.51 6.67
CA ILE A 95 -0.16 4.43 5.56
C ILE A 95 -0.88 5.75 5.40
N VAL A 96 -0.99 6.22 4.16
CA VAL A 96 -1.80 7.38 3.79
C VAL A 96 -3.29 7.04 3.92
N LYS A 97 -4.04 7.78 4.73
CA LYS A 97 -5.50 7.63 4.87
C LYS A 97 -6.26 8.61 4.00
N SER A 98 -5.78 9.85 3.88
CA SER A 98 -6.34 10.84 2.96
C SER A 98 -5.29 11.87 2.56
N ILE A 99 -5.44 12.45 1.37
CA ILE A 99 -4.57 13.49 0.83
C ILE A 99 -5.44 14.70 0.51
N ASP A 100 -5.16 15.84 1.15
CA ASP A 100 -5.72 17.13 0.76
C ASP A 100 -4.70 17.85 -0.14
N ARG A 101 -4.95 17.77 -1.45
CA ARG A 101 -4.08 18.37 -2.47
C ARG A 101 -4.14 19.90 -2.48
N ALA A 102 -5.24 20.50 -2.01
CA ALA A 102 -5.38 21.95 -1.98
C ALA A 102 -4.60 22.55 -0.79
N ALA A 103 -4.65 21.88 0.36
CA ALA A 103 -3.92 22.28 1.56
C ALA A 103 -2.50 21.69 1.65
N LEU A 104 -2.09 20.84 0.69
CA LEU A 104 -0.80 20.13 0.68
C LEU A 104 -0.54 19.39 1.99
N THR A 105 -1.55 18.68 2.50
CA THR A 105 -1.45 17.94 3.77
C THR A 105 -1.95 16.51 3.62
N VAL A 106 -1.42 15.62 4.46
CA VAL A 106 -1.81 14.21 4.50
C VAL A 106 -2.29 13.81 5.90
N GLU A 107 -3.36 13.03 5.94
CA GLU A 107 -3.69 12.23 7.13
C GLU A 107 -3.12 10.83 6.94
N ALA A 108 -2.42 10.34 7.96
CA ALA A 108 -1.80 9.02 7.94
C ALA A 108 -2.13 8.20 9.19
N ALA A 109 -1.74 6.93 9.16
CA ALA A 109 -1.83 6.01 10.28
C ALA A 109 -0.58 5.14 10.39
N CYS A 110 -0.20 4.76 11.62
CA CYS A 110 0.96 3.89 11.87
C CYS A 110 0.64 2.71 12.79
N LYS A 111 -0.64 2.48 13.11
CA LYS A 111 -1.05 1.28 13.87
C LYS A 111 -0.71 0.00 13.09
N THR A 112 -0.33 -1.05 13.79
CA THR A 112 0.15 -2.32 13.19
C THR A 112 -0.92 -2.95 12.32
N SER A 113 -2.19 -2.88 12.73
CA SER A 113 -3.31 -3.41 11.94
C SER A 113 -3.44 -2.75 10.57
N ASP A 114 -3.24 -1.43 10.50
CA ASP A 114 -3.21 -0.70 9.24
C ASP A 114 -1.98 -1.09 8.44
N LEU A 115 -0.78 -1.02 9.04
CA LEU A 115 0.47 -1.35 8.35
C LEU A 115 0.48 -2.76 7.76
N ALA A 116 -0.21 -3.72 8.39
CA ALA A 116 -0.40 -5.07 7.86
C ALA A 116 -1.37 -5.13 6.66
N ALA A 117 -2.34 -4.22 6.61
CA ALA A 117 -3.30 -4.07 5.53
C ALA A 117 -2.79 -3.17 4.38
N ALA A 118 -1.61 -2.56 4.50
CA ALA A 118 -0.97 -1.85 3.39
C ALA A 118 -0.89 -2.73 2.15
N ASP A 119 -1.10 -2.12 0.98
CA ASP A 119 -0.85 -2.77 -0.29
C ASP A 119 0.66 -3.00 -0.47
N TYR A 120 1.20 -4.10 0.05
CA TYR A 120 2.53 -4.63 -0.26
C TYR A 120 2.55 -5.28 -1.66
N GLY A 121 2.03 -4.58 -2.65
CA GLY A 121 2.22 -4.96 -4.04
C GLY A 121 3.53 -4.35 -4.50
N THR A 122 4.62 -5.12 -4.49
CA THR A 122 5.80 -4.73 -5.28
C THR A 122 5.33 -4.40 -6.70
N ILE A 123 5.91 -3.39 -7.35
CA ILE A 123 5.55 -2.99 -8.73
C ILE A 123 5.52 -4.24 -9.63
N LEU A 124 6.48 -5.15 -9.46
CA LEU A 124 6.54 -6.46 -10.12
C LEU A 124 5.31 -7.37 -9.89
N GLN A 125 4.75 -7.40 -8.68
CA GLN A 125 3.54 -8.19 -8.40
C GLN A 125 2.28 -7.55 -8.97
N LYS A 126 2.20 -6.21 -8.96
CA LYS A 126 1.09 -5.48 -9.61
C LYS A 126 1.14 -5.64 -11.13
N GLU A 127 2.33 -5.53 -11.74
CA GLU A 127 2.57 -5.82 -13.16
C GLU A 127 2.29 -7.28 -13.52
N ALA A 128 2.70 -8.24 -12.68
CA ALA A 128 2.41 -9.66 -12.90
C ALA A 128 0.91 -9.97 -12.79
N GLN A 129 0.19 -9.31 -11.88
CA GLN A 129 -1.27 -9.46 -11.77
C GLN A 129 -2.01 -8.80 -12.94
N GLU A 130 -1.57 -7.63 -13.41
CA GLU A 130 -2.14 -7.02 -14.62
C GLU A 130 -1.84 -7.86 -15.87
N ALA A 131 -0.62 -8.38 -15.99
CA ALA A 131 -0.25 -9.31 -17.05
C ALA A 131 -1.07 -10.60 -16.98
N ALA A 132 -1.33 -11.14 -15.78
CA ALA A 132 -2.17 -12.31 -15.59
C ALA A 132 -3.65 -12.05 -15.93
N LYS A 133 -4.18 -10.84 -15.64
CA LYS A 133 -5.54 -10.43 -16.04
C LYS A 133 -5.67 -10.20 -17.55
N ARG A 134 -4.59 -9.80 -18.22
CA ARG A 134 -4.52 -9.64 -19.68
C ARG A 134 -4.13 -10.93 -20.41
N ALA A 135 -3.66 -11.95 -19.69
CA ALA A 135 -3.29 -13.22 -20.28
C ALA A 135 -4.55 -13.93 -20.82
N PRO A 136 -4.54 -14.37 -22.09
CA PRO A 136 -5.66 -15.15 -22.62
C PRO A 136 -5.83 -16.44 -21.79
N PRO A 137 -7.06 -16.93 -21.61
CA PRO A 137 -7.29 -18.15 -20.84
C PRO A 137 -6.43 -19.28 -21.42
N LYS A 138 -5.66 -19.95 -20.55
CA LYS A 138 -4.86 -21.12 -20.94
C LYS A 138 -5.79 -22.12 -21.61
N LYS A 139 -5.70 -22.25 -22.93
CA LYS A 139 -6.45 -23.24 -23.70
C LYS A 139 -6.03 -24.60 -23.18
N GLN A 140 -6.91 -25.26 -22.45
CA GLN A 140 -6.72 -26.64 -22.03
C GLN A 140 -6.86 -27.49 -23.29
N TYR A 141 -5.73 -27.85 -23.90
CA TYR A 141 -5.71 -28.72 -25.07
C TYR A 141 -6.14 -30.12 -24.64
N THR A 142 -7.41 -30.44 -24.81
CA THR A 142 -7.88 -31.83 -24.71
C THR A 142 -7.29 -32.60 -25.89
N GLN A 143 -6.47 -33.61 -25.61
CA GLN A 143 -5.96 -34.54 -26.63
C GLN A 143 -7.16 -35.20 -27.33
N ARG A 144 -7.41 -34.82 -28.59
CA ARG A 144 -8.43 -35.47 -29.41
C ARG A 144 -7.89 -36.79 -29.93
N ARG A 145 -8.50 -37.90 -29.53
CA ARG A 145 -8.18 -39.24 -30.08
C ARG A 145 -8.69 -39.34 -31.51
N ILE A 146 -7.90 -39.95 -32.38
CA ILE A 146 -8.27 -40.18 -33.78
C ILE A 146 -9.27 -41.35 -33.83
N GLY A 147 -10.49 -41.09 -34.30
CA GLY A 147 -11.54 -42.10 -34.46
C GLY A 147 -11.45 -42.87 -35.77
N HIS A 148 -10.26 -43.33 -36.16
CA HIS A 148 -10.03 -44.02 -37.44
C HIS A 148 -9.89 -45.54 -37.23
N PRO A 149 -10.49 -46.41 -38.08
CA PRO A 149 -10.50 -47.86 -37.87
C PRO A 149 -9.10 -48.51 -37.84
N LEU A 150 -8.11 -47.92 -38.53
CA LEU A 150 -6.70 -48.35 -38.47
C LEU A 150 -5.94 -47.82 -37.24
N PHE A 151 -6.44 -46.78 -36.56
CA PHE A 151 -5.79 -46.13 -35.43
C PHE A 151 -6.77 -45.99 -34.27
N LYS A 152 -7.24 -47.11 -33.74
CA LYS A 152 -8.17 -47.11 -32.60
C LYS A 152 -7.46 -46.57 -31.35
N ASN A 153 -7.91 -45.41 -30.87
CA ASN A 153 -7.45 -44.76 -29.64
C ASN A 153 -5.96 -44.35 -29.61
N ALA A 154 -5.33 -44.17 -30.77
CA ALA A 154 -3.96 -43.66 -30.84
C ALA A 154 -3.92 -42.13 -30.76
N THR A 155 -2.88 -41.60 -30.14
CA THR A 155 -2.50 -40.19 -30.27
C THR A 155 -1.86 -39.93 -31.64
N PHE A 156 -1.76 -38.66 -32.05
CA PHE A 156 -1.23 -38.30 -33.37
C PHE A 156 0.20 -38.81 -33.60
N GLU A 157 1.07 -38.74 -32.58
CA GLU A 157 2.44 -39.26 -32.67
C GLU A 157 2.50 -40.78 -32.80
N GLU A 158 1.61 -41.50 -32.12
CA GLU A 158 1.52 -42.96 -32.22
C GLU A 158 1.01 -43.40 -33.59
N ALA A 159 0.06 -42.66 -34.17
CA ALA A 159 -0.44 -42.92 -35.52
C ALA A 159 0.65 -42.71 -36.58
N LEU A 160 1.46 -41.65 -36.45
CA LEU A 160 2.62 -41.40 -37.33
C LEU A 160 3.64 -42.55 -37.28
N ARG A 161 3.98 -43.04 -36.09
CA ARG A 161 4.91 -44.18 -35.93
C ARG A 161 4.36 -45.49 -36.50
N LEU A 162 3.04 -45.69 -36.44
CA LEU A 162 2.40 -46.86 -37.04
C LEU A 162 2.42 -46.80 -38.57
N LEU A 163 2.27 -45.60 -39.15
CA LEU A 163 2.39 -45.39 -40.60
C LEU A 163 3.83 -45.60 -41.09
N ASP A 164 4.83 -45.14 -40.36
CA ASP A 164 6.25 -45.36 -40.70
C ASP A 164 6.66 -46.84 -40.67
N LYS A 165 5.99 -47.67 -39.86
CA LYS A 165 6.24 -49.13 -39.81
C LYS A 165 5.50 -49.92 -40.89
N ALA A 166 4.55 -49.31 -41.58
CA ALA A 166 3.77 -49.94 -42.64
C ALA A 166 4.38 -49.74 -44.04
N HIS A 167 5.52 -49.04 -44.12
CA HIS A 167 6.34 -48.85 -45.31
C HIS A 167 7.61 -49.69 -45.27
#